data_AF-Q9N495-F1
#
_entry.id   AF-Q9N495-F1
#
_cell.length_a   1.000
_cell.length_b   1.000
_cell.length_c   1.000
_cell.angle_alpha   90.00
_cell.angle_beta   90.00
_cell.angle_gamma   90.00
#
_symmetry.space_group_name_H-M   'P 1'
#
loop_
_entity.id
_entity.type
_entity.pdbx_description
1 polymer ?
#
loop_
_entity_poly.entity_id
_entity_poly.type
_entity_poly.pdbx_seq_one_letter_code
_entity_poly.pdbx_strand_id
1 'polypeptide(L)'
;MNTEKSEKCINVAPSGIRRMKKIHQMEIAQLFEYRRNCLGEKRTAVENVINAKVVAWNLAVVRRRHYFDLHGMTPQGAVDFVAQIVEGRRPGYIKLETGRGNHSKDNIPAIQNRLLQDFGNLSGFQIAIDPSNLGVLILSFQ
;
A
#
# COMPACT_ATOMS: atom_id res chain seq x y z
N MET A 1 -23.18 23.11 17.18
CA MET A 1 -22.73 21.94 17.98
C MET A 1 -21.36 21.53 17.43
N ASN A 2 -20.30 22.20 17.90
CA ASN A 2 -18.93 22.01 17.43
C ASN A 2 -18.16 21.19 18.47
N THR A 3 -17.84 19.96 18.12
CA THR A 3 -16.77 19.20 18.77
C THR A 3 -15.86 18.69 17.66
N GLU A 4 -14.93 19.54 17.24
CA GLU A 4 -13.70 19.09 16.60
C GLU A 4 -12.99 18.18 17.60
N LYS A 5 -13.12 16.87 17.39
CA LYS A 5 -12.20 15.91 17.98
C LYS A 5 -10.84 16.17 17.36
N SER A 6 -10.01 16.96 18.05
CA SER A 6 -8.59 17.05 17.77
C SER A 6 -8.01 15.64 17.87
N GLU A 7 -7.77 15.01 16.74
CA GLU A 7 -7.00 13.77 16.69
C GLU A 7 -5.63 14.07 17.30
N LYS A 8 -5.33 13.45 18.44
CA LYS A 8 -4.01 13.49 19.07
C LYS A 8 -3.00 12.93 18.06
N CYS A 9 -2.28 13.81 17.38
CA CYS A 9 -1.10 13.46 16.62
C CYS A 9 -0.07 12.90 17.62
N ILE A 10 0.11 11.57 17.63
CA ILE A 10 1.24 10.95 18.31
C ILE A 10 2.47 11.39 17.52
N ASN A 11 3.20 12.39 18.04
CA ASN A 11 4.47 12.85 17.47
C ASN A 11 5.54 11.79 17.73
N VAL A 12 5.53 10.72 16.93
CA VAL A 12 6.61 9.74 16.92
C VAL A 12 7.77 10.35 16.14
N ALA A 13 8.95 10.44 16.75
CA ALA A 13 10.15 10.90 16.08
C ALA A 13 10.40 10.10 14.77
N PRO A 14 11.00 10.69 13.72
CA PRO A 14 11.23 10.00 12.44
C PRO A 14 11.96 8.66 12.58
N SER A 15 12.88 8.55 13.54
CA SER A 15 13.59 7.32 13.88
C SER A 15 12.66 6.21 14.39
N GLY A 16 11.64 6.58 15.19
CA GLY A 16 10.62 5.65 15.68
C GLY A 16 9.77 5.09 14.54
N ILE A 17 9.32 5.93 13.62
CA ILE A 17 8.54 5.49 12.44
C ILE A 17 9.36 4.53 11.58
N ARG A 18 10.65 4.81 11.36
CA ARG A 18 11.53 3.91 10.60
C ARG A 18 11.66 2.54 11.27
N ARG A 19 11.81 2.50 12.60
CA ARG A 19 11.87 1.24 13.36
C ARG A 19 10.54 0.47 13.27
N MET A 20 9.42 1.15 13.44
CA MET A 20 8.10 0.55 13.31
C MET A 20 7.88 -0.02 11.90
N LYS A 21 8.31 0.70 10.85
CA LYS A 21 8.19 0.24 9.46
C LYS A 21 9.00 -1.03 9.23
N LYS A 22 10.21 -1.12 9.80
CA LYS A 22 11.03 -2.32 9.72
C LYS A 22 10.36 -3.52 10.39
N ILE A 23 9.79 -3.34 11.58
CA ILE A 23 9.04 -4.39 12.28
C ILE A 23 7.83 -4.83 11.46
N HIS A 24 7.05 -3.87 10.96
CA HIS A 24 5.89 -4.14 10.11
C HIS A 24 6.28 -4.97 8.87
N GLN A 25 7.34 -4.57 8.17
CA GLN A 25 7.82 -5.30 6.99
C GLN A 25 8.33 -6.71 7.34
N MET A 26 8.95 -6.91 8.50
CA MET A 26 9.36 -8.24 8.96
C MET A 26 8.15 -9.14 9.23
N GLU A 27 7.09 -8.63 9.86
CA GLU A 27 5.85 -9.39 10.08
C GLU A 27 5.18 -9.79 8.76
N ILE A 28 5.10 -8.86 7.80
CA ILE A 28 4.55 -9.15 6.47
C ILE A 28 5.38 -10.20 5.74
N ALA A 29 6.71 -10.14 5.82
CA ALA A 29 7.58 -11.15 5.24
C ALA A 29 7.34 -12.55 5.84
N GLN A 30 7.17 -12.65 7.16
CA GLN A 30 6.83 -13.91 7.83
C GLN A 30 5.47 -14.47 7.39
N LEU A 31 4.48 -13.61 7.18
CA LEU A 31 3.18 -14.04 6.65
C LEU A 31 3.28 -14.53 5.21
N PHE A 32 4.09 -13.88 4.37
CA PHE A 32 4.36 -14.38 3.02
C PHE A 32 5.09 -15.72 3.03
N GLU A 33 6.04 -15.93 3.95
CA GLU A 33 6.69 -17.23 4.17
C GLU A 33 5.64 -18.30 4.49
N TYR A 34 4.77 -18.04 5.46
CA TYR A 34 3.70 -18.94 5.84
C TYR A 34 2.74 -19.22 4.68
N ARG A 35 2.37 -18.18 3.92
CA ARG A 35 1.50 -18.28 2.73
C ARG A 35 2.04 -19.25 1.69
N ARG A 36 3.37 -19.33 1.52
CA ARG A 36 3.99 -20.26 0.54
C ARG A 36 3.62 -21.73 0.81
N ASN A 37 3.34 -22.07 2.06
CA ASN A 37 2.95 -23.41 2.49
C ASN A 37 1.43 -23.60 2.60
N CYS A 38 0.63 -22.62 2.18
CA CYS A 38 -0.83 -22.66 2.22
C CYS A 38 -1.42 -22.78 0.81
N LEU A 39 -2.51 -23.53 0.69
CA LEU A 39 -3.29 -23.73 -0.53
C LEU A 39 -4.77 -23.38 -0.29
N GLY A 40 -5.51 -23.16 -1.37
CA GLY A 40 -6.96 -22.92 -1.36
C GLY A 40 -7.37 -21.79 -0.41
N GLU A 41 -8.48 -22.00 0.30
CA GLU A 41 -9.06 -21.02 1.24
C GLU A 41 -8.07 -20.57 2.31
N LYS A 42 -7.19 -21.47 2.79
CA LYS A 42 -6.18 -21.13 3.77
C LYS A 42 -5.19 -20.11 3.22
N ARG A 43 -4.80 -20.24 1.95
CA ARG A 43 -3.94 -19.25 1.29
C ARG A 43 -4.64 -17.90 1.21
N THR A 44 -5.89 -17.89 0.77
CA THR A 44 -6.71 -16.67 0.68
C THR A 44 -6.86 -15.99 2.04
N ALA A 45 -7.09 -16.75 3.11
CA ALA A 45 -7.17 -16.22 4.46
C ALA A 45 -5.86 -15.52 4.89
N VAL A 46 -4.71 -16.11 4.59
CA VAL A 46 -3.40 -15.49 4.88
C VAL A 46 -3.19 -14.22 4.06
N GLU A 47 -3.57 -14.22 2.78
CA GLU A 47 -3.50 -13.03 1.92
C GLU A 47 -4.40 -11.90 2.43
N ASN A 48 -5.59 -12.21 2.93
CA ASN A 48 -6.48 -11.24 3.56
C ASN A 48 -5.85 -10.63 4.82
N VAL A 49 -5.20 -11.44 5.66
CA VAL A 49 -4.49 -10.96 6.86
C VAL A 49 -3.32 -10.05 6.48
N ILE A 50 -2.55 -10.40 5.46
CA ILE A 50 -1.45 -9.56 4.93
C ILE A 50 -1.99 -8.19 4.52
N ASN A 51 -3.02 -8.19 3.66
CA ASN A 51 -3.61 -6.95 3.14
C ASN A 51 -4.20 -6.09 4.27
N ALA A 52 -4.93 -6.70 5.21
CA ALA A 52 -5.51 -5.99 6.35
C ALA A 52 -4.43 -5.34 7.23
N LYS A 53 -3.28 -6.00 7.44
CA LYS A 53 -2.15 -5.41 8.19
C LYS A 53 -1.56 -4.20 7.48
N VAL A 54 -1.41 -4.23 6.16
CA VAL A 54 -0.88 -3.08 5.41
C VAL A 54 -1.90 -1.93 5.39
N VAL A 55 -3.19 -2.22 5.28
CA VAL A 55 -4.24 -1.19 5.42
C VAL A 55 -4.18 -0.55 6.81
N ALA A 56 -4.11 -1.37 7.87
CA ALA A 56 -3.99 -0.87 9.24
C ALA A 56 -2.73 -0.01 9.44
N TRP A 57 -1.60 -0.39 8.84
CA TRP A 57 -0.38 0.42 8.85
C TRP A 57 -0.58 1.80 8.23
N ASN A 58 -1.27 1.88 7.09
CA ASN A 58 -1.58 3.15 6.43
C ASN A 58 -2.47 4.06 7.30
N LEU A 59 -3.53 3.48 7.87
CA LEU A 59 -4.52 4.21 8.66
C LEU A 59 -4.00 4.64 10.03
N ALA A 60 -3.16 3.83 10.67
CA ALA A 60 -2.68 4.08 12.02
C ALA A 60 -1.34 4.84 12.04
N VAL A 61 -0.43 4.56 11.11
CA VAL A 61 0.96 5.04 11.19
C VAL A 61 1.30 6.04 10.09
N VAL A 62 0.99 5.73 8.82
CA VAL A 62 1.32 6.63 7.71
C VAL A 62 0.49 7.92 7.81
N ARG A 63 -0.85 7.80 7.94
CA ARG A 63 -1.80 8.91 8.16
C ARG A 63 -1.60 10.11 7.21
N ARG A 64 -1.18 9.87 5.97
CA ARG A 64 -0.95 10.92 4.96
C ARG A 64 -2.07 10.92 3.93
N ARG A 65 -2.62 12.11 3.68
CA ARG A 65 -3.76 12.29 2.76
C ARG A 65 -3.45 11.84 1.32
N HIS A 66 -2.22 12.05 0.86
CA HIS A 66 -1.79 11.83 -0.53
C HIS A 66 -0.65 10.80 -0.66
N TYR A 67 -0.40 10.00 0.37
CA TYR A 67 0.68 9.00 0.36
C TYR A 67 0.23 7.72 1.03
N PHE A 68 0.38 6.60 0.32
CA PHE A 68 0.02 5.27 0.81
C PHE A 68 1.19 4.31 0.59
N ASP A 69 1.49 3.53 1.61
CA ASP A 69 2.51 2.49 1.61
C ASP A 69 1.86 1.14 1.30
N LEU A 70 1.98 0.68 0.06
CA LEU A 70 1.43 -0.58 -0.42
C LEU A 70 2.45 -1.73 -0.33
N HIS A 71 3.65 -1.45 0.18
CA HIS A 71 4.74 -2.41 0.17
C HIS A 71 4.39 -3.62 1.04
N GLY A 72 4.25 -4.78 0.39
CA GLY A 72 3.92 -6.04 1.04
C GLY A 72 2.45 -6.44 0.94
N MET A 73 1.62 -5.69 0.21
CA MET A 73 0.29 -6.19 -0.17
C MET A 73 0.39 -7.31 -1.21
N THR A 74 -0.67 -8.09 -1.36
CA THR A 74 -0.84 -8.87 -2.59
C THR A 74 -1.18 -7.92 -3.75
N PRO A 75 -0.87 -8.29 -5.01
CA PRO A 75 -1.21 -7.44 -6.15
C PRO A 75 -2.71 -7.12 -6.23
N GLN A 76 -3.59 -8.10 -5.97
CA GLN A 76 -5.03 -7.87 -5.95
C GLN A 76 -5.44 -6.96 -4.78
N GLY A 77 -4.92 -7.22 -3.57
CA GLY A 77 -5.23 -6.37 -2.42
C GLY A 77 -4.79 -4.92 -2.60
N ALA A 78 -3.68 -4.68 -3.31
CA ALA A 78 -3.24 -3.34 -3.66
C ALA A 78 -4.22 -2.63 -4.61
N VAL A 79 -4.75 -3.34 -5.63
CA VAL A 79 -5.78 -2.80 -6.53
C VAL A 79 -7.04 -2.45 -5.75
N ASP A 80 -7.55 -3.39 -4.95
CA ASP A 80 -8.78 -3.21 -4.17
C ASP A 80 -8.67 -2.03 -3.22
N PHE A 81 -7.51 -1.89 -2.55
CA PHE A 81 -7.28 -0.78 -1.62
C PHE A 81 -7.13 0.55 -2.34
N VAL A 82 -6.45 0.61 -3.48
CA VAL A 82 -6.34 1.84 -4.28
C VAL A 82 -7.70 2.27 -4.80
N ALA A 83 -8.52 1.32 -5.28
CA ALA A 83 -9.90 1.58 -5.70
C ALA A 83 -10.72 2.22 -4.56
N GLN A 84 -10.67 1.65 -3.35
CA GLN A 84 -11.32 2.21 -2.17
C GLN A 84 -10.77 3.59 -1.78
N ILE A 85 -9.46 3.84 -1.97
CA ILE A 85 -8.87 5.15 -1.68
C ILE A 85 -9.42 6.21 -2.62
N VAL A 86 -9.49 5.93 -3.93
CA VAL A 86 -9.88 6.92 -4.94
C VAL A 86 -11.38 7.12 -5.02
N GLU A 87 -12.17 6.12 -4.61
CA GLU A 87 -13.63 6.20 -4.58
C GLU A 87 -14.12 7.41 -3.77
N GLY A 88 -14.96 8.24 -4.40
CA GLY A 88 -15.55 9.43 -3.79
C GLY A 88 -14.55 10.58 -3.52
N ARG A 89 -13.27 10.46 -3.91
CA ARG A 89 -12.33 11.57 -3.78
C ARG A 89 -12.54 12.60 -4.87
N ARG A 90 -12.26 13.87 -4.51
CA ARG A 90 -12.13 14.96 -5.48
C ARG A 90 -10.92 14.72 -6.39
N PRO A 91 -10.96 15.24 -7.63
CA PRO A 91 -9.85 15.11 -8.57
C PRO A 91 -8.52 15.54 -7.96
N GLY A 92 -7.45 14.84 -8.31
CA GLY A 92 -6.13 15.10 -7.74
C GLY A 92 -5.16 13.96 -7.97
N TYR A 93 -4.19 13.83 -7.06
CA TYR A 93 -3.19 12.77 -7.13
C TYR A 93 -2.90 12.15 -5.76
N ILE A 94 -2.38 10.92 -5.79
CA ILE A 94 -1.82 10.20 -4.65
C ILE A 94 -0.50 9.53 -5.06
N LYS A 95 0.41 9.40 -4.09
CA LYS A 95 1.64 8.62 -4.21
C LYS A 95 1.45 7.25 -3.58
N LEU A 96 1.87 6.20 -4.28
CA LEU A 96 1.73 4.81 -3.89
C LEU A 96 3.12 4.17 -3.80
N GLU A 97 3.63 3.91 -2.60
CA GLU A 97 4.88 3.18 -2.42
C GLU A 97 4.63 1.68 -2.61
N THR A 98 5.05 1.14 -3.76
CA THR A 98 4.86 -0.27 -4.13
C THR A 98 6.06 -1.15 -3.74
N GLY A 99 7.17 -0.52 -3.35
CA GLY A 99 8.47 -1.18 -3.21
C GLY A 99 9.16 -1.36 -4.58
N ARG A 100 10.44 -1.74 -4.55
CA ARG A 100 11.29 -1.87 -5.75
C ARG A 100 11.33 -3.27 -6.36
N GLY A 101 10.70 -4.26 -5.73
CA GLY A 101 10.75 -5.65 -6.19
C GLY A 101 12.04 -6.42 -5.82
N ASN A 102 13.03 -5.81 -5.17
CA ASN A 102 14.31 -6.49 -4.86
C ASN A 102 14.22 -7.76 -3.98
N HIS A 103 13.07 -8.02 -3.36
CA HIS A 103 12.84 -9.20 -2.52
C HIS A 103 11.64 -10.04 -3.00
N SER A 104 11.07 -9.72 -4.15
CA SER A 104 10.04 -10.56 -4.76
C SER A 104 10.68 -11.70 -5.55
N LYS A 105 9.86 -12.71 -5.88
CA LYS A 105 10.30 -13.80 -6.76
C LYS A 105 10.75 -13.20 -8.10
N ASP A 106 11.95 -13.57 -8.53
CA ASP A 106 12.59 -13.13 -9.77
C ASP A 106 12.80 -11.60 -9.88
N ASN A 107 12.81 -10.89 -8.75
CA ASN A 107 12.87 -9.42 -8.67
C ASN A 107 11.73 -8.68 -9.40
N ILE A 108 10.60 -9.34 -9.62
CA ILE A 108 9.46 -8.76 -10.35
C ILE A 108 8.64 -7.86 -9.41
N PRO A 109 8.49 -6.55 -9.69
CA PRO A 109 7.69 -5.64 -8.86
C PRO A 109 6.19 -5.84 -9.10
N ALA A 110 5.66 -6.99 -8.66
CA ALA A 110 4.32 -7.47 -9.00
C ALA A 110 3.18 -6.47 -8.69
N ILE A 111 3.28 -5.74 -7.57
CA ILE A 111 2.31 -4.70 -7.21
C ILE A 111 2.35 -3.55 -8.20
N GLN A 112 3.55 -3.07 -8.53
CA GLN A 112 3.75 -1.95 -9.47
C GLN A 112 3.19 -2.30 -10.84
N ASN A 113 3.57 -3.47 -11.37
CA ASN A 113 3.10 -3.93 -12.68
C ASN A 113 1.58 -4.06 -12.72
N ARG A 114 1.00 -4.63 -11.66
CA ARG A 114 -0.46 -4.81 -11.59
C ARG A 114 -1.19 -3.47 -11.58
N LEU A 115 -0.73 -2.49 -10.81
CA LEU A 115 -1.35 -1.17 -10.76
C LEU A 115 -1.20 -0.40 -12.08
N LEU A 116 -0.02 -0.48 -12.71
CA LEU A 116 0.19 0.12 -14.04
C LEU A 116 -0.75 -0.48 -15.09
N GLN A 117 -0.96 -1.80 -15.04
CA GLN A 117 -1.88 -2.49 -15.95
C GLN A 117 -3.34 -2.09 -15.71
N ASP A 118 -3.80 -2.17 -14.45
CA ASP A 118 -5.21 -1.99 -14.12
C ASP A 118 -5.62 -0.51 -14.21
N PHE A 119 -4.79 0.43 -13.76
CA PHE A 119 -5.12 1.87 -13.79
C PHE A 119 -4.61 2.60 -15.04
N GLY A 120 -3.58 2.08 -15.73
CA GLY A 120 -3.03 2.72 -16.92
C GLY A 120 -3.96 2.74 -18.13
N ASN A 121 -4.98 1.87 -18.12
CA ASN A 121 -5.96 1.77 -19.20
C ASN A 121 -7.36 2.31 -18.82
N LEU A 122 -7.55 2.77 -17.59
CA LEU A 122 -8.85 3.26 -17.13
C LEU A 122 -9.04 4.74 -17.48
N SER A 123 -10.17 5.06 -18.11
CA SER A 123 -10.56 6.45 -18.37
C SER A 123 -10.65 7.23 -17.06
N GLY A 124 -10.16 8.47 -17.08
CA GLY A 124 -10.11 9.34 -15.91
C GLY A 124 -8.90 9.09 -14.99
N PHE A 125 -8.05 8.10 -15.28
CA PHE A 125 -6.83 7.83 -14.50
C PHE A 125 -5.56 8.03 -15.34
N GLN A 126 -4.49 8.45 -14.67
CA GLN A 126 -3.13 8.43 -15.20
C GLN A 126 -2.20 7.89 -14.11
N ILE A 127 -1.39 6.88 -14.45
CA ILE A 127 -0.45 6.28 -13.52
C ILE A 127 0.94 6.18 -14.13
N ALA A 128 1.95 6.59 -13.36
CA ALA A 128 3.35 6.56 -13.80
C ALA A 128 4.30 6.30 -12.64
N ILE A 129 5.50 5.80 -12.94
CA ILE A 129 6.58 5.66 -11.97
C ILE A 129 7.10 7.05 -11.59
N ASP A 130 7.28 7.31 -10.29
CA ASP A 130 7.91 8.54 -9.81
C ASP A 130 9.41 8.52 -10.22
N PRO A 131 9.88 9.46 -11.05
CA PRO A 131 11.26 9.46 -11.55
C PRO A 131 12.28 9.68 -10.42
N SER A 132 11.86 10.24 -9.28
CA SER A 132 12.72 10.42 -8.10
C SER A 132 12.80 9.18 -7.21
N ASN A 133 11.86 8.24 -7.35
CA ASN A 133 11.83 7.01 -6.57
C ASN A 133 11.10 5.88 -7.31
N LEU A 134 11.87 4.97 -7.90
CA LEU A 134 11.37 3.83 -8.68
C LEU A 134 10.45 2.87 -7.90
N GLY A 135 10.44 2.94 -6.56
CA GLY A 135 9.51 2.17 -5.72
C GLY A 135 8.17 2.87 -5.46
N VAL A 136 7.89 4.00 -6.13
CA VAL A 136 6.69 4.80 -5.96
C VAL A 136 6.01 5.02 -7.31
N LEU A 137 4.69 4.89 -7.33
CA LEU A 137 3.83 5.33 -8.42
C LEU A 137 3.13 6.64 -8.05
N ILE A 138 2.90 7.49 -9.05
CA ILE A 138 2.01 8.65 -8.97
C ILE A 138 0.74 8.27 -9.73
N LEU A 139 -0.39 8.25 -9.01
CA LEU A 139 -1.71 8.05 -9.60
C LEU A 139 -2.47 9.37 -9.55
N SER A 140 -2.86 9.87 -10.72
CA SER A 140 -3.74 11.02 -10.91
C SER A 140 -5.11 10.55 -11.36
N PHE A 141 -6.16 11.22 -10.89
CA PHE A 141 -7.55 10.90 -11.22
C PHE A 141 -8.41 12.16 -11.36
N GLN A 142 -9.35 12.11 -12.31
CA GLN A 142 -10.24 13.20 -12.74
C GLN A 142 -11.65 13.08 -12.16
#